data_AF-A0A9P5MLA0-F1
#
_entry.id   AF-A0A9P5MLA0-F1
#
_cell.length_a   1.000
_cell.length_b   1.000
_cell.length_c   1.000
_cell.angle_alpha   90.00
_cell.angle_beta   90.00
_cell.angle_gamma   90.00
#
_symmetry.space_group_name_H-M   'P 1'
#
loop_
_entity.id
_entity.type
_entity.pdbx_description
1 polymer ?
#
loop_
_entity_poly.entity_id
_entity_poly.type
_entity_poly.pdbx_seq_one_letter_code
_entity_poly.pdbx_strand_id
1 'polypeptide(L)'
;MNNCIHVRSLYRSLQREAGRIKYEYPSFRTQFDVANATLVRNKIRNRSRELRRLKNANAGRLDDVRWMLEMAYARRGKLRSEILSNVANDPHTPHQAPIISKDPIKSRPPKMPSALATLLTYAPARKTKALSTQAVLNPPKLPPRADPSSSEARLLGPFSLRREKNIRRRFFREESDRTLPPLALSASTGPQSPGQKSQSTSEVTVRSAKLYPIGFEGSSLLEELGRLAIQPKGPTPRRAQQQKASADSTNLPTASIPQTNPSPQAHPTRFMRRRFGELLAQIPILSAPSDQDHETKRTKPSIFTSWNASIPKHALLKAKGFGNAAPSQMSQSDQDWVLKSGSLAQHPKKKQR
;
A
#
# COMPACT_ATOMS: atom_id res chain seq x y z
N MET A 1 -15.36 -36.79 15.37
CA MET A 1 -15.82 -36.73 13.97
C MET A 1 -16.63 -35.47 13.61
N ASN A 2 -17.45 -34.91 14.52
CA ASN A 2 -18.35 -33.76 14.22
C ASN A 2 -17.66 -32.50 13.66
N ASN A 3 -16.42 -32.22 14.06
CA ASN A 3 -15.68 -31.05 13.55
C ASN A 3 -15.40 -31.15 12.04
N CYS A 4 -15.16 -32.34 11.50
CA CYS A 4 -14.85 -32.52 10.08
C CYS A 4 -16.06 -32.17 9.19
N ILE A 5 -17.26 -32.55 9.61
CA ILE A 5 -18.51 -32.22 8.91
C ILE A 5 -18.74 -30.71 8.91
N HIS A 6 -18.59 -30.07 10.07
CA HIS A 6 -18.75 -28.62 10.20
C HIS A 6 -17.73 -27.83 9.37
N VAL A 7 -16.46 -28.27 9.37
CA VAL A 7 -15.41 -27.65 8.56
C VAL A 7 -15.73 -27.77 7.06
N ARG A 8 -16.16 -28.95 6.59
CA ARG A 8 -16.54 -29.17 5.18
C ARG A 8 -17.76 -28.34 4.78
N SER A 9 -18.79 -28.26 5.62
CA SER A 9 -19.99 -27.46 5.32
C SER A 9 -19.69 -25.97 5.28
N LEU A 10 -18.85 -25.48 6.20
CA LEU A 10 -18.40 -24.10 6.22
C LEU A 10 -17.57 -23.77 4.99
N TYR A 11 -16.66 -24.67 4.59
CA TYR A 11 -15.85 -24.51 3.38
C TYR A 11 -16.71 -24.41 2.12
N ARG A 12 -17.68 -25.32 1.95
CA ARG A 12 -18.63 -25.26 0.82
C ARG A 12 -19.43 -23.95 0.82
N SER A 13 -19.84 -23.48 1.99
CA SER A 13 -20.56 -22.20 2.12
C SER A 13 -19.69 -21.01 1.72
N LEU A 14 -18.41 -21.00 2.11
CA LEU A 14 -17.44 -19.98 1.69
C LEU A 14 -17.26 -19.98 0.18
N GLN A 15 -17.07 -21.16 -0.44
CA GLN A 15 -16.92 -21.27 -1.88
C GLN A 15 -18.17 -20.78 -2.64
N ARG A 16 -19.37 -21.14 -2.16
CA ARG A 16 -20.64 -20.67 -2.75
C ARG A 16 -20.77 -19.15 -2.68
N GLU A 17 -20.49 -18.55 -1.53
CA GLU A 17 -20.59 -17.10 -1.39
C GLU A 17 -19.47 -16.36 -2.13
N ALA A 18 -18.28 -16.94 -2.23
CA ALA A 18 -17.18 -16.39 -3.01
C ALA A 18 -17.45 -16.45 -4.52
N GLY A 19 -18.05 -17.54 -5.01
CA GLY A 19 -18.43 -17.67 -6.42
C GLY A 19 -19.52 -16.69 -6.88
N ARG A 20 -20.26 -16.07 -5.95
CA ARG A 20 -21.21 -14.98 -6.27
C ARG A 20 -20.49 -13.66 -6.56
N ILE A 21 -19.26 -13.51 -6.09
CA ILE A 21 -18.45 -12.34 -6.32
C ILE A 21 -17.76 -12.55 -7.67
N LYS A 22 -18.04 -11.68 -8.64
CA LYS A 22 -17.50 -11.78 -10.01
C LYS A 22 -16.00 -11.52 -10.13
N TYR A 23 -15.30 -11.35 -9.01
CA TYR A 23 -13.90 -10.93 -8.97
C TYR A 23 -13.08 -12.04 -8.34
N GLU A 24 -11.85 -12.22 -8.80
CA GLU A 24 -10.93 -13.23 -8.29
C GLU A 24 -10.68 -13.02 -6.79
N TYR A 25 -11.41 -13.80 -5.99
CA TYR A 25 -11.17 -13.87 -4.55
C TYR A 25 -10.09 -14.93 -4.32
N PRO A 26 -9.01 -14.63 -3.58
CA PRO A 26 -7.91 -15.56 -3.38
C PRO A 26 -8.45 -16.88 -2.82
N SER A 27 -8.11 -17.96 -3.53
CA SER A 27 -8.58 -19.31 -3.23
C SER A 27 -8.35 -19.65 -1.76
N PHE A 28 -9.42 -20.12 -1.11
CA PHE A 28 -9.36 -20.62 0.25
C PHE A 28 -8.63 -21.96 0.28
N ARG A 29 -7.30 -22.01 0.19
CA ARG A 29 -6.58 -23.21 0.60
C ARG A 29 -6.63 -23.31 2.12
N THR A 30 -7.64 -24.01 2.63
CA THR A 30 -7.78 -24.24 4.05
C THR A 30 -6.95 -25.45 4.45
N GLN A 31 -5.74 -25.22 4.95
CA GLN A 31 -5.04 -26.21 5.76
C GLN A 31 -5.74 -26.28 7.13
N PHE A 32 -6.65 -27.23 7.30
CA PHE A 32 -7.22 -27.57 8.62
C PHE A 32 -6.44 -28.68 9.33
N ASP A 33 -5.30 -29.09 8.78
CA ASP A 33 -4.41 -30.11 9.35
C ASP A 33 -3.71 -29.56 10.58
N VAL A 34 -4.43 -29.48 11.69
CA VAL A 34 -3.92 -29.05 12.99
C VAL A 34 -4.45 -29.98 14.05
N ALA A 35 -3.54 -30.72 14.71
CA ALA A 35 -3.88 -31.64 15.79
C ALA A 35 -4.48 -30.92 17.03
N ASN A 36 -4.17 -29.64 17.21
CA ASN A 36 -4.62 -28.87 18.38
C ASN A 36 -6.07 -28.37 18.23
N ALA A 37 -6.97 -28.89 19.08
CA ALA A 37 -8.39 -28.54 19.10
C ALA A 37 -8.68 -27.05 19.32
N THR A 38 -7.86 -26.34 20.10
CA THR A 38 -8.04 -24.88 20.33
C THR A 38 -7.77 -24.07 19.06
N LEU A 39 -6.75 -24.47 18.30
CA LEU A 39 -6.42 -23.86 17.01
C LEU A 39 -7.52 -24.15 15.98
N VAL A 40 -8.08 -25.35 15.98
CA VAL A 40 -9.23 -25.71 15.12
C VAL A 40 -10.45 -24.84 15.45
N ARG A 41 -10.83 -24.69 16.72
CA ARG A 41 -11.94 -23.80 17.14
C ARG A 41 -11.70 -22.35 16.69
N ASN A 42 -10.48 -21.83 16.87
CA ASN A 42 -10.13 -20.49 16.42
C ASN A 42 -10.21 -20.34 14.90
N LYS A 43 -9.76 -21.35 14.13
CA LYS A 43 -9.90 -21.37 12.67
C LYS A 43 -11.37 -21.38 12.24
N ILE A 44 -12.21 -22.24 12.84
CA ILE A 44 -13.66 -22.27 12.57
C ILE A 44 -14.31 -20.92 12.86
N ARG A 45 -14.00 -20.30 14.01
CA ARG A 45 -14.50 -18.96 14.37
C ARG A 45 -14.06 -17.89 13.37
N ASN A 46 -12.81 -17.93 12.93
CA ASN A 46 -12.29 -16.98 11.94
C ASN A 46 -12.99 -17.12 10.59
N ARG A 47 -13.15 -18.37 10.13
CA ARG A 47 -13.81 -18.67 8.86
C ARG A 47 -15.32 -18.39 8.88
N SER A 48 -15.96 -18.57 10.03
CA SER A 48 -17.37 -18.17 10.23
C SER A 48 -17.55 -16.66 10.13
N ARG A 49 -16.63 -15.89 10.71
CA ARG A 49 -16.62 -14.42 10.58
C ARG A 49 -16.41 -13.98 9.13
N GLU A 50 -15.50 -14.64 8.42
CA GLU A 50 -15.26 -14.39 6.99
C GLU A 50 -16.50 -14.70 6.14
N LEU A 51 -17.16 -15.85 6.38
CA LEU A 51 -18.42 -16.20 5.71
C LEU A 51 -19.49 -15.13 5.93
N ARG A 52 -19.61 -14.61 7.15
CA ARG A 52 -20.54 -13.52 7.47
C ARG A 52 -20.23 -12.25 6.67
N ARG A 53 -18.94 -11.90 6.54
CA ARG A 53 -18.51 -10.75 5.72
C ARG A 53 -18.81 -10.95 4.25
N LEU A 54 -18.57 -12.13 3.69
CA LEU A 54 -18.91 -12.43 2.29
C LEU A 54 -20.42 -12.31 2.04
N LYS A 55 -21.25 -12.88 2.92
CA LYS A 55 -22.71 -12.73 2.83
C LYS A 55 -23.14 -11.27 2.87
N ASN A 56 -22.57 -10.49 3.80
CA ASN A 56 -22.84 -9.07 3.90
C ASN A 56 -22.36 -8.27 2.66
N ALA A 57 -21.20 -8.62 2.10
CA ALA A 57 -20.66 -8.01 0.90
C ALA A 57 -21.56 -8.30 -0.31
N ASN A 58 -22.03 -9.54 -0.44
CA ASN A 58 -23.02 -9.95 -1.45
C ASN A 58 -24.36 -9.22 -1.27
N ALA A 59 -24.72 -8.87 -0.03
CA ALA A 59 -25.86 -8.01 0.27
C ALA A 59 -25.60 -6.50 0.06
N GLY A 60 -24.39 -6.11 -0.38
CA GLY A 60 -24.04 -4.72 -0.70
C GLY A 60 -23.55 -3.88 0.49
N ARG A 61 -23.20 -4.48 1.64
CA ARG A 61 -22.65 -3.71 2.77
C ARG A 61 -21.28 -3.13 2.45
N LEU A 62 -21.14 -1.81 2.62
CA LEU A 62 -20.00 -1.04 2.16
C LEU A 62 -18.65 -1.50 2.73
N ASP A 63 -18.58 -1.66 4.05
CA ASP A 63 -17.33 -1.98 4.74
C ASP A 63 -16.87 -3.41 4.42
N ASP A 64 -17.81 -4.33 4.25
CA ASP A 64 -17.53 -5.73 3.92
C ASP A 64 -17.09 -5.88 2.45
N VAL A 65 -17.69 -5.14 1.52
CA VAL A 65 -17.21 -5.06 0.12
C VAL A 65 -15.81 -4.47 0.07
N ARG A 66 -15.55 -3.39 0.81
CA ARG A 66 -14.21 -2.79 0.87
C ARG A 66 -13.20 -3.77 1.45
N TRP A 67 -13.53 -4.45 2.54
CA TRP A 67 -12.67 -5.45 3.17
C TRP A 67 -12.35 -6.60 2.20
N MET A 68 -13.34 -7.05 1.44
CA MET A 68 -13.19 -8.10 0.42
C MET A 68 -12.23 -7.66 -0.71
N LEU A 69 -12.39 -6.44 -1.24
CA LEU A 69 -11.47 -5.88 -2.24
C LEU A 69 -10.05 -5.71 -1.68
N GLU A 70 -9.92 -5.21 -0.44
CA GLU A 70 -8.63 -5.10 0.23
C GLU A 70 -7.95 -6.48 0.41
N MET A 71 -8.71 -7.54 0.68
CA MET A 71 -8.18 -8.89 0.76
C MET A 71 -7.77 -9.44 -0.61
N ALA A 72 -8.61 -9.26 -1.64
CA ALA A 72 -8.38 -9.78 -2.99
C ALA A 72 -7.12 -9.17 -3.63
N TYR A 73 -6.93 -7.86 -3.46
CA TYR A 73 -5.81 -7.12 -4.03
C TYR A 73 -4.67 -6.90 -3.03
N ALA A 74 -4.47 -7.86 -2.12
CA ALA A 74 -3.36 -7.93 -1.19
C ALA A 74 -3.13 -6.69 -0.31
N ARG A 75 -4.13 -5.85 -0.05
CA ARG A 75 -4.05 -4.72 0.90
C ARG A 75 -4.19 -5.17 2.35
N ARG A 76 -4.62 -6.40 2.57
CA ARG A 76 -4.79 -7.01 3.88
C ARG A 76 -4.43 -8.50 3.85
N GLY A 77 -4.16 -9.05 5.03
CA GLY A 77 -3.97 -10.49 5.22
C GLY A 77 -2.54 -10.96 4.95
N LYS A 78 -2.41 -12.25 4.63
CA LYS A 78 -1.12 -12.93 4.45
C LYS A 78 -0.39 -12.41 3.22
N LEU A 79 -1.10 -12.30 2.09
CA LEU A 79 -0.53 -11.85 0.82
C LEU A 79 0.07 -10.44 0.92
N ARG A 80 -0.57 -9.53 1.68
CA ARG A 80 0.03 -8.23 2.02
C ARG A 80 1.41 -8.39 2.65
N SER A 81 1.49 -9.25 3.66
CA SER A 81 2.73 -9.47 4.42
C SER A 81 3.81 -10.09 3.55
N GLU A 82 3.44 -11.02 2.66
CA GLU A 82 4.37 -11.67 1.73
C GLU A 82 4.96 -10.64 0.77
N ILE A 83 4.12 -9.83 0.10
CA ILE A 83 4.58 -8.78 -0.81
C ILE A 83 5.50 -7.78 -0.09
N LEU A 84 5.09 -7.25 1.06
CA LEU A 84 5.94 -6.32 1.82
C LEU A 84 7.21 -6.96 2.35
N SER A 85 7.18 -8.26 2.71
CA SER A 85 8.38 -8.97 3.15
C SER A 85 9.40 -9.12 2.02
N ASN A 86 8.94 -9.31 0.77
CA ASN A 86 9.82 -9.35 -0.40
C ASN A 86 10.47 -7.99 -0.62
N VAL A 87 9.71 -6.89 -0.50
CA VAL A 87 10.26 -5.52 -0.58
C VAL A 87 11.27 -5.25 0.53
N ALA A 88 11.01 -5.73 1.75
CA ALA A 88 11.88 -5.52 2.91
C ALA A 88 13.16 -6.38 2.89
N ASN A 89 13.13 -7.52 2.21
CA ASN A 89 14.21 -8.50 2.15
C ASN A 89 15.04 -8.38 0.87
N ASP A 90 15.20 -7.17 0.34
CA ASP A 90 16.08 -6.93 -0.81
C ASP A 90 17.52 -7.37 -0.50
N PRO A 91 18.10 -8.30 -1.28
CA PRO A 91 19.46 -8.78 -1.07
C PRO A 91 20.52 -7.74 -1.40
N HIS A 92 20.21 -6.74 -2.23
CA HIS A 92 21.15 -5.68 -2.60
C HIS A 92 21.28 -4.60 -1.52
N THR A 93 20.34 -4.54 -0.58
CA THR A 93 20.39 -3.56 0.50
C THR A 93 21.47 -3.95 1.53
N PRO A 94 22.53 -3.12 1.71
CA PRO A 94 23.58 -3.41 2.66
C PRO A 94 23.04 -3.40 4.10
N HIS A 95 23.61 -4.27 4.93
CA HIS A 95 23.28 -4.26 6.36
C HIS A 95 23.83 -3.00 7.01
N GLN A 96 23.01 -2.33 7.82
CA GLN A 96 23.47 -1.24 8.68
C GLN A 96 24.42 -1.78 9.75
N ALA A 97 25.31 -0.90 10.23
CA ALA A 97 26.24 -1.20 11.30
C ALA A 97 25.49 -1.70 12.57
N PRO A 98 26.07 -2.67 13.30
CA PRO A 98 25.47 -3.16 14.54
C PRO A 98 25.45 -2.05 15.61
N ILE A 99 24.32 -1.90 16.31
CA ILE A 99 24.19 -0.92 17.41
C ILE A 99 25.03 -1.34 18.62
N ILE A 100 25.16 -2.64 18.86
CA ILE A 100 25.95 -3.21 19.96
C ILE A 100 27.08 -4.03 19.34
N SER A 101 28.33 -3.57 19.51
CA SER A 101 29.51 -4.19 18.91
C SER A 101 29.75 -5.63 19.36
N LYS A 102 29.39 -5.96 20.61
CA LYS A 102 29.56 -7.32 21.17
C LYS A 102 28.69 -8.39 20.50
N ASP A 103 27.52 -8.00 19.98
CA ASP A 103 26.52 -8.93 19.42
C ASP A 103 26.10 -8.54 17.99
N PRO A 104 27.01 -8.55 17.00
CA PRO A 104 26.80 -7.90 15.70
C PRO A 104 25.67 -8.51 14.88
N ILE A 105 25.32 -9.79 15.07
CA ILE A 105 24.22 -10.43 14.34
C ILE A 105 22.88 -10.00 14.92
N LYS A 106 22.74 -10.05 16.25
CA LYS A 106 21.48 -9.78 16.93
C LYS A 106 21.21 -8.28 17.02
N SER A 107 22.23 -7.43 17.08
CA SER A 107 22.13 -5.99 17.35
C SER A 107 21.92 -5.11 16.12
N ARG A 108 21.94 -5.70 14.91
CA ARG A 108 21.64 -4.96 13.67
C ARG A 108 20.22 -4.39 13.71
N PRO A 109 20.05 -3.11 13.33
CA PRO A 109 18.72 -2.55 13.10
C PRO A 109 18.06 -3.25 11.90
N PRO A 110 16.73 -3.13 11.74
CA PRO A 110 16.04 -3.66 10.57
C PRO A 110 16.64 -3.08 9.28
N LYS A 111 16.75 -3.91 8.23
CA LYS A 111 17.13 -3.43 6.90
C LYS A 111 16.08 -2.40 6.44
N MET A 112 16.55 -1.32 5.83
CA MET A 112 15.70 -0.31 5.23
C MET A 112 16.05 -0.19 3.74
N PRO A 113 15.48 -1.06 2.88
CA PRO A 113 15.64 -0.92 1.45
C PRO A 113 15.10 0.43 0.97
N SER A 114 15.74 1.02 -0.05
CA SER A 114 15.32 2.31 -0.60
C SER A 114 13.88 2.27 -1.13
N ALA A 115 13.47 1.16 -1.75
CA ALA A 115 12.09 0.92 -2.16
C ALA A 115 11.09 1.02 -1.00
N LEU A 116 11.41 0.42 0.16
CA LEU A 116 10.56 0.48 1.35
C LEU A 116 10.56 1.88 1.97
N ALA A 117 11.72 2.56 1.97
CA ALA A 117 11.83 3.93 2.44
C ALA A 117 10.96 4.89 1.60
N THR A 118 10.95 4.73 0.27
CA THR A 118 10.06 5.48 -0.63
C THR A 118 8.59 5.23 -0.30
N LEU A 119 8.19 3.97 -0.03
CA LEU A 119 6.81 3.68 0.41
C LEU A 119 6.46 4.32 1.76
N LEU A 120 7.43 4.46 2.67
CA LEU A 120 7.22 5.07 3.98
C LEU A 120 7.03 6.59 3.91
N THR A 121 7.74 7.24 3.00
CA THR A 121 7.67 8.68 2.76
C THR A 121 6.55 9.08 1.81
N TYR A 122 6.04 8.15 0.99
CA TYR A 122 4.94 8.40 0.06
C TYR A 122 3.56 8.33 0.74
N ALA A 123 2.81 9.43 0.75
CA ALA A 123 1.53 9.52 1.48
C ALA A 123 0.46 8.51 1.01
N PRO A 124 0.23 8.30 -0.30
CA PRO A 124 -0.77 7.33 -0.79
C PRO A 124 -0.43 5.87 -0.49
N ALA A 125 0.85 5.55 -0.27
CA ALA A 125 1.29 4.22 0.12
C ALA A 125 1.02 3.90 1.59
N ARG A 126 0.38 4.80 2.36
CA ARG A 126 0.20 4.61 3.80
C ARG A 126 -1.24 4.82 4.25
N LYS A 127 -1.59 4.07 5.30
CA LYS A 127 -2.85 4.24 6.04
C LYS A 127 -2.82 5.49 6.94
N THR A 128 -1.62 5.97 7.26
CA THR A 128 -1.33 7.11 8.14
C THR A 128 -0.53 8.17 7.37
N LYS A 129 -0.32 9.35 7.98
CA LYS A 129 0.46 10.44 7.38
C LYS A 129 1.86 9.97 6.99
N ALA A 130 2.32 10.36 5.79
CA ALA A 130 3.67 10.16 5.28
C ALA A 130 4.76 10.49 6.32
N LEU A 131 5.84 9.70 6.32
CA LEU A 131 6.95 9.87 7.24
C LEU A 131 7.88 10.90 6.64
N SER A 132 8.48 11.76 7.46
CA SER A 132 9.61 12.56 6.98
C SER A 132 10.80 11.65 6.72
N THR A 133 11.65 12.01 5.77
CA THR A 133 12.91 11.30 5.51
C THR A 133 13.77 11.20 6.77
N GLN A 134 13.78 12.26 7.58
CA GLN A 134 14.45 12.28 8.88
C GLN A 134 13.86 11.27 9.87
N ALA A 135 12.53 11.12 9.92
CA ALA A 135 11.87 10.14 10.79
C ALA A 135 12.15 8.67 10.38
N VAL A 136 12.48 8.43 9.11
CA VAL A 136 12.91 7.11 8.63
C VAL A 136 14.30 6.76 9.16
N LEU A 137 15.22 7.74 9.22
CA LEU A 137 16.56 7.55 9.76
C LEU A 137 16.56 7.51 11.29
N ASN A 138 15.89 8.48 11.91
CA ASN A 138 15.84 8.71 13.35
C ASN A 138 14.38 8.72 13.81
N PRO A 139 13.89 7.60 14.40
CA PRO A 139 12.52 7.50 14.86
C PRO A 139 12.16 8.62 15.85
N PRO A 140 10.99 9.26 15.71
CA PRO A 140 10.57 10.36 16.60
C PRO A 140 10.32 9.92 18.05
N LYS A 141 10.18 8.62 18.30
CA LYS A 141 10.05 8.04 19.64
C LYS A 141 11.40 7.86 20.35
N LEU A 142 12.52 8.11 19.66
CA LEU A 142 13.84 8.00 20.24
C LEU A 142 14.13 9.28 21.04
N PRO A 143 14.57 9.18 22.31
CA PRO A 143 14.89 10.37 23.10
C PRO A 143 16.13 11.08 22.53
N PRO A 144 16.26 12.40 22.70
CA PRO A 144 17.43 13.13 22.23
C PRO A 144 18.73 12.62 22.89
N ARG A 145 18.64 12.11 24.12
CA ARG A 145 19.71 11.36 24.80
C ARG A 145 20.35 10.23 23.98
N ALA A 146 19.66 9.67 22.99
CA ALA A 146 20.25 8.65 22.13
C ALA A 146 21.41 9.17 21.29
N ASP A 147 21.42 10.46 20.97
CA ASP A 147 22.55 11.09 20.30
C ASP A 147 23.63 11.44 21.34
N PRO A 148 24.85 10.88 21.22
CA PRO A 148 25.91 11.11 22.21
C PRO A 148 26.41 12.56 22.24
N SER A 149 26.16 13.33 21.18
CA SER A 149 26.46 14.75 21.10
C SER A 149 25.43 15.65 21.80
N SER A 150 24.26 15.11 22.16
CA SER A 150 23.19 15.87 22.81
C SER A 150 23.58 16.31 24.23
N SER A 151 23.07 17.47 24.67
CA SER A 151 23.26 17.96 26.04
C SER A 151 22.69 17.01 27.08
N GLU A 152 21.57 16.36 26.77
CA GLU A 152 20.92 15.38 27.65
C GLU A 152 21.78 14.13 27.86
N ALA A 153 22.47 13.64 26.82
CA ALA A 153 23.43 12.54 26.94
C ALA A 153 24.64 12.93 27.79
N ARG A 154 25.09 14.18 27.74
CA ARG A 154 26.18 14.69 28.58
C ARG A 154 25.75 14.81 30.05
N LEU A 155 24.53 15.26 30.30
CA LEU A 155 23.99 15.48 31.65
C LEU A 155 23.60 14.17 32.34
N LEU A 156 22.88 13.28 31.64
CA LEU A 156 22.30 12.06 32.23
C LEU A 156 23.12 10.80 31.91
N GLY A 157 24.16 10.92 31.10
CA GLY A 157 24.96 9.81 30.56
C GLY A 157 24.39 9.21 29.26
N PRO A 158 25.11 8.27 28.61
CA PRO A 158 24.69 7.69 27.34
C PRO A 158 23.38 6.90 27.45
N PHE A 159 22.65 6.79 26.34
CA PHE A 159 21.43 5.99 26.29
C PHE A 159 21.74 4.50 26.15
N SER A 160 20.87 3.64 26.70
CA SER A 160 21.05 2.19 26.59
C SER A 160 20.88 1.72 25.14
N LEU A 161 21.97 1.20 24.55
CA LEU A 161 22.00 0.65 23.19
C LEU A 161 20.95 -0.43 22.94
N ARG A 162 20.66 -1.26 23.95
CA ARG A 162 19.59 -2.28 23.87
C ARG A 162 18.21 -1.64 23.75
N ARG A 163 17.96 -0.57 24.50
CA ARG A 163 16.70 0.17 24.48
C ARG A 163 16.52 0.90 23.15
N GLU A 164 17.57 1.53 22.64
CA GLU A 164 17.58 2.15 21.31
C GLU A 164 17.19 1.15 20.22
N LYS A 165 17.89 0.02 20.16
CA LYS A 165 17.60 -1.07 19.22
C LYS A 165 16.13 -1.50 19.28
N ASN A 166 15.60 -1.70 20.49
CA ASN A 166 14.21 -2.13 20.68
C ASN A 166 13.22 -1.06 20.18
N ILE A 167 13.49 0.23 20.46
CA ILE A 167 12.68 1.35 19.97
C ILE A 167 12.71 1.39 18.43
N ARG A 168 13.89 1.35 17.81
CA ARG A 168 14.04 1.35 16.34
C ARG A 168 13.30 0.16 15.70
N ARG A 169 13.46 -1.05 16.24
CA ARG A 169 12.78 -2.26 15.73
C ARG A 169 11.26 -2.16 15.86
N ARG A 170 10.75 -1.69 17.02
CA ARG A 170 9.32 -1.52 17.25
C ARG A 170 8.74 -0.48 16.29
N PHE A 171 9.40 0.66 16.15
CA PHE A 171 9.01 1.71 15.22
C PHE A 171 8.93 1.19 13.79
N PHE A 172 9.99 0.52 13.31
CA PHE A 172 10.00 -0.03 11.96
C PHE A 172 8.87 -1.03 11.72
N ARG A 173 8.63 -1.94 12.68
CA ARG A 173 7.53 -2.91 12.58
C ARG A 173 6.18 -2.20 12.50
N GLU A 174 5.91 -1.26 13.42
CA GLU A 174 4.66 -0.48 13.43
C GLU A 174 4.46 0.29 12.12
N GLU A 175 5.52 0.89 11.57
CA GLU A 175 5.45 1.65 10.33
C GLU A 175 5.29 0.75 9.10
N SER A 176 5.98 -0.39 9.04
CA SER A 176 5.77 -1.41 7.99
C SER A 176 4.37 -2.02 8.03
N ASP A 177 3.72 -2.10 9.20
CA ASP A 177 2.32 -2.53 9.33
C ASP A 177 1.31 -1.48 8.83
N ARG A 178 1.75 -0.24 8.67
CA ARG A 178 0.94 0.88 8.15
C ARG A 178 1.14 1.13 6.65
N THR A 179 2.21 0.60 6.06
CA THR A 179 2.43 0.69 4.61
C THR A 179 1.53 -0.26 3.84
N LEU A 180 1.14 0.20 2.65
CA LEU A 180 0.38 -0.55 1.68
C LEU A 180 1.37 -1.14 0.66
N PRO A 181 1.21 -2.42 0.26
CA PRO A 181 2.13 -3.04 -0.68
C PRO A 181 2.04 -2.41 -2.07
N PRO A 182 3.15 -2.28 -2.79
CA PRO A 182 3.10 -2.02 -4.22
C PRO A 182 2.53 -3.26 -4.92
N LEU A 183 1.69 -3.08 -5.94
CA LEU A 183 1.21 -4.21 -6.77
C LEU A 183 1.95 -4.31 -8.10
N ALA A 184 2.61 -3.22 -8.51
CA ALA A 184 3.32 -3.15 -9.76
C ALA A 184 4.64 -2.41 -9.56
N LEU A 185 5.66 -2.97 -10.19
CA LEU A 185 6.93 -2.30 -10.46
C LEU A 185 6.90 -1.78 -11.89
N SER A 186 7.30 -0.53 -12.07
CA SER A 186 7.55 0.02 -13.39
C SER A 186 9.06 0.17 -13.57
N ALA A 187 9.62 -0.51 -14.58
CA ALA A 187 10.97 -0.22 -15.03
C ALA A 187 10.89 0.80 -16.17
N SER A 188 11.79 1.79 -16.15
CA SER A 188 11.98 2.62 -17.33
C SER A 188 12.68 1.76 -18.38
N THR A 189 11.97 1.38 -19.43
CA THR A 189 12.64 0.89 -20.64
C THR A 189 13.45 2.06 -21.22
N GLY A 190 14.60 1.77 -21.83
CA GLY A 190 15.53 2.77 -22.38
C GLY A 190 14.89 3.73 -23.40
N PRO A 191 15.67 4.64 -24.01
CA PRO A 191 15.15 5.78 -24.76
C PRO A 191 14.30 5.38 -25.98
N GLN A 192 13.00 5.18 -25.75
CA GLN A 192 11.99 5.09 -26.80
C GLN A 192 11.61 6.52 -27.19
N SER A 193 12.41 7.10 -28.09
CA SER A 193 12.22 8.42 -28.67
C SER A 193 12.25 9.60 -27.68
N PRO A 194 12.77 10.76 -28.09
CA PRO A 194 12.74 11.97 -27.26
C PRO A 194 11.29 12.42 -27.06
N GLY A 195 10.70 12.10 -25.90
CA GLY A 195 9.40 12.63 -25.46
C GLY A 195 8.40 11.64 -24.86
N GLN A 196 8.58 10.32 -25.04
CA GLN A 196 7.65 9.31 -24.49
C GLN A 196 8.37 8.38 -23.50
N LYS A 197 8.28 8.70 -22.21
CA LYS A 197 8.62 7.75 -21.14
C LYS A 197 7.50 6.71 -21.01
N SER A 198 7.57 5.65 -21.81
CA SER A 198 6.70 4.49 -21.67
C SER A 198 7.14 3.69 -20.44
N GLN A 199 6.33 3.71 -19.38
CA GLN A 199 6.53 2.83 -18.23
C GLN A 199 5.90 1.49 -18.53
N SER A 200 6.72 0.43 -18.62
CA SER A 200 6.23 -0.94 -18.74
C SER A 200 6.26 -1.64 -17.38
N THR A 201 5.15 -2.31 -17.04
CA THR A 201 5.02 -3.19 -15.87
C THR A 201 5.15 -4.67 -16.24
N SER A 202 5.61 -4.97 -17.46
CA SER A 202 5.77 -6.36 -17.90
C SER A 202 6.90 -7.06 -17.12
N GLU A 203 6.68 -8.32 -16.80
CA GLU A 203 7.65 -9.11 -16.02
C GLU A 203 9.03 -9.18 -16.70
N VAL A 204 9.04 -9.21 -18.04
CA VAL A 204 10.26 -9.24 -18.86
C VAL A 204 11.10 -7.99 -18.63
N THR A 205 10.48 -6.79 -18.58
CA THR A 205 11.23 -5.53 -18.37
C THR A 205 11.73 -5.37 -16.94
N VAL A 206 10.96 -5.86 -15.97
CA VAL A 206 11.36 -5.88 -14.54
C VAL A 206 12.57 -6.80 -14.35
N ARG A 207 12.55 -8.00 -14.94
CA ARG A 207 13.67 -8.94 -14.89
C ARG A 207 14.91 -8.44 -15.63
N SER A 208 14.74 -7.81 -16.80
CA SER A 208 15.87 -7.22 -17.53
C SER A 208 16.53 -6.08 -16.75
N ALA A 209 15.76 -5.35 -15.95
CA ALA A 209 16.26 -4.33 -15.04
C ALA A 209 16.87 -4.90 -13.74
N LYS A 210 17.03 -6.23 -13.63
CA LYS A 210 17.54 -6.93 -12.44
C LYS A 210 16.75 -6.62 -11.16
N LEU A 211 15.47 -6.30 -11.32
CA LEU A 211 14.58 -6.06 -10.19
C LEU A 211 13.95 -7.39 -9.76
N TYR A 212 13.85 -7.60 -8.46
CA TYR A 212 13.08 -8.71 -7.92
C TYR A 212 11.59 -8.46 -8.15
N PRO A 213 10.83 -9.45 -8.65
CA PRO A 213 9.39 -9.33 -8.78
C PRO A 213 8.74 -9.19 -7.39
N ILE A 214 7.89 -8.18 -7.24
CA ILE A 214 7.15 -7.81 -6.04
C ILE A 214 5.62 -7.96 -6.28
N GLY A 215 5.12 -9.18 -6.07
CA GLY A 215 3.68 -9.43 -6.02
C GLY A 215 3.07 -9.87 -7.34
N PHE A 216 2.49 -8.94 -8.11
CA PHE A 216 1.62 -9.24 -9.25
C PHE A 216 2.21 -8.76 -10.60
N GLU A 217 3.52 -8.63 -10.71
CA GLU A 217 4.16 -8.30 -11.99
C GLU A 217 3.80 -9.31 -13.08
N GLY A 218 3.65 -8.82 -14.31
CA GLY A 218 3.20 -9.66 -15.43
C GLY A 218 1.69 -9.94 -15.45
N SER A 219 0.97 -9.72 -14.35
CA SER A 219 -0.49 -9.75 -14.39
C SER A 219 -1.04 -8.45 -14.98
N SER A 220 -2.04 -8.54 -15.84
CA SER A 220 -2.80 -7.40 -16.35
C SER A 220 -3.78 -6.83 -15.31
N LEU A 221 -3.62 -7.19 -14.03
CA LEU A 221 -4.54 -6.89 -12.94
C LEU A 221 -4.72 -5.38 -12.72
N LEU A 222 -3.65 -4.59 -12.82
CA LEU A 222 -3.73 -3.14 -12.64
C LEU A 222 -4.49 -2.48 -13.80
N GLU A 223 -4.25 -2.94 -15.02
CA GLU A 223 -4.99 -2.50 -16.21
C GLU A 223 -6.46 -2.91 -16.12
N GLU A 224 -6.74 -4.14 -15.68
CA GLU A 224 -8.08 -4.65 -15.47
C GLU A 224 -8.83 -3.83 -14.41
N LEU A 225 -8.18 -3.55 -13.27
CA LEU A 225 -8.71 -2.65 -12.25
C LEU A 225 -9.01 -1.25 -12.81
N GLY A 226 -8.11 -0.73 -13.66
CA GLY A 226 -8.32 0.51 -14.40
C GLY A 226 -9.57 0.45 -15.27
N ARG A 227 -9.71 -0.60 -16.08
CA ARG A 227 -10.88 -0.82 -16.94
C ARG A 227 -12.16 -0.91 -16.10
N LEU A 228 -12.15 -1.66 -15.00
CA LEU A 228 -13.27 -1.79 -14.07
C LEU A 228 -13.62 -0.48 -13.37
N ALA A 229 -12.66 0.40 -13.11
CA ALA A 229 -12.91 1.71 -12.49
C ALA A 229 -13.47 2.73 -13.48
N ILE A 230 -12.97 2.75 -14.72
CA ILE A 230 -13.26 3.81 -15.71
C ILE A 230 -14.56 3.57 -16.46
N GLN A 231 -14.98 2.30 -16.67
CA GLN A 231 -15.93 1.89 -17.71
C GLN A 231 -16.91 3.01 -18.10
N PRO A 232 -16.83 3.51 -19.34
CA PRO A 232 -17.54 4.70 -19.75
C PRO A 232 -19.03 4.51 -19.49
N LYS A 233 -19.68 5.56 -18.98
CA LYS A 233 -21.12 5.65 -19.16
C LYS A 233 -21.31 5.74 -20.68
N GLY A 234 -21.79 4.67 -21.31
CA GLY A 234 -22.46 4.86 -22.60
C GLY A 234 -23.47 6.00 -22.45
N PRO A 235 -23.74 6.78 -23.51
CA PRO A 235 -24.74 7.84 -23.46
C PRO A 235 -26.00 7.22 -22.87
N THR A 236 -26.38 7.64 -21.67
CA THR A 236 -27.61 7.15 -21.06
C THR A 236 -28.69 7.73 -21.93
N PRO A 237 -29.49 6.93 -22.67
CA PRO A 237 -30.51 7.48 -23.53
C PRO A 237 -31.60 8.04 -22.62
N ARG A 238 -31.44 9.30 -22.22
CA ARG A 238 -32.35 10.04 -21.34
C ARG A 238 -33.74 10.20 -21.98
N ARG A 239 -33.90 9.82 -23.25
CA ARG A 239 -35.09 10.04 -24.07
C ARG A 239 -35.85 8.77 -24.48
N ALA A 240 -35.29 7.57 -24.31
CA ALA A 240 -35.98 6.33 -24.74
C ALA A 240 -37.04 5.84 -23.73
N GLN A 241 -37.01 6.33 -22.49
CA GLN A 241 -37.95 5.88 -21.45
C GLN A 241 -39.31 6.61 -21.49
N GLN A 242 -39.42 7.73 -22.22
CA GLN A 242 -40.69 8.43 -22.38
C GLN A 242 -41.55 7.91 -23.54
N GLN A 243 -41.00 7.12 -24.47
CA GLN A 243 -41.77 6.56 -25.61
C GLN A 243 -42.39 5.18 -25.32
N LYS A 244 -42.08 4.55 -24.18
CA LYS A 244 -42.68 3.26 -23.77
C LYS A 244 -43.85 3.39 -22.81
N ALA A 245 -44.24 4.60 -22.42
CA ALA A 245 -45.42 4.83 -21.58
C ALA A 245 -46.73 4.98 -22.39
N SER A 246 -46.66 4.93 -23.72
CA SER A 246 -47.79 5.21 -24.61
C SER A 246 -48.06 4.12 -25.66
N ALA A 247 -47.43 2.95 -25.55
CA ALA A 247 -47.75 1.80 -26.41
C ALA A 247 -48.04 0.56 -25.55
N ASP A 248 -49.21 -0.02 -25.78
CA ASP A 248 -49.69 -1.34 -25.36
C ASP A 248 -50.30 -1.47 -23.94
N SER A 249 -51.51 -0.92 -23.82
CA SER A 249 -52.63 -1.71 -23.29
C SER A 249 -52.93 -2.87 -24.24
N THR A 250 -53.48 -3.98 -23.71
CA THR A 250 -53.93 -5.21 -24.39
C THR A 250 -52.84 -6.16 -24.90
N ASN A 251 -52.40 -7.13 -24.07
CA ASN A 251 -52.72 -8.55 -24.25
C ASN A 251 -52.12 -9.49 -23.16
N LEU A 252 -52.76 -10.65 -23.02
CA LEU A 252 -52.80 -11.63 -21.92
C LEU A 252 -51.47 -12.24 -21.40
N PRO A 253 -51.50 -12.84 -20.18
CA PRO A 253 -50.33 -13.41 -19.52
C PRO A 253 -50.12 -14.89 -19.91
N THR A 254 -49.10 -15.18 -20.72
CA THR A 254 -48.55 -16.54 -20.84
C THR A 254 -47.35 -16.66 -19.90
N ALA A 255 -47.52 -17.44 -18.83
CA ALA A 255 -46.54 -17.70 -17.80
C ALA A 255 -45.37 -18.56 -18.33
N SER A 256 -44.35 -17.91 -18.91
CA SER A 256 -43.04 -18.52 -19.12
C SER A 256 -42.03 -17.87 -18.19
N ILE A 257 -41.58 -18.64 -17.20
CA ILE A 257 -40.54 -18.24 -16.25
C ILE A 257 -39.25 -18.00 -17.05
N PRO A 258 -38.74 -16.76 -17.13
CA PRO A 258 -37.52 -16.50 -17.88
C PRO A 258 -36.32 -17.02 -17.10
N GLN A 259 -35.80 -18.18 -17.53
CA GLN A 259 -34.46 -18.63 -17.16
C GLN A 259 -33.45 -17.65 -17.76
N THR A 260 -33.19 -16.57 -17.05
CA THR A 260 -32.13 -15.63 -17.38
C THR A 260 -30.80 -16.27 -17.01
N ASN A 261 -30.18 -16.93 -17.99
CA ASN A 261 -28.76 -17.24 -17.93
C ASN A 261 -28.02 -15.90 -17.71
N PRO A 262 -27.33 -15.70 -16.57
CA PRO A 262 -26.69 -14.44 -16.27
C PRO A 262 -25.59 -14.23 -17.32
N SER A 263 -25.79 -13.25 -18.20
CA SER A 263 -24.79 -12.85 -19.18
C SER A 263 -23.43 -12.65 -18.49
N PRO A 264 -22.35 -13.30 -18.97
CA PRO A 264 -21.03 -13.28 -18.34
C PRO A 264 -20.38 -11.88 -18.31
N GLN A 265 -21.01 -10.86 -18.89
CA GLN A 265 -20.48 -9.49 -18.95
C GLN A 265 -21.39 -8.45 -18.29
N ALA A 266 -22.20 -8.83 -17.29
CA ALA A 266 -22.93 -7.82 -16.53
C ALA A 266 -21.93 -6.87 -15.82
N HIS A 267 -21.81 -5.67 -16.39
CA HIS A 267 -20.87 -4.61 -16.03
C HIS A 267 -20.87 -4.31 -14.52
N PRO A 268 -19.70 -3.93 -13.94
CA PRO A 268 -19.64 -3.45 -12.57
C PRO A 268 -20.65 -2.31 -12.38
N THR A 269 -21.51 -2.47 -11.36
CA THR A 269 -22.44 -1.43 -10.96
C THR A 269 -21.67 -0.13 -10.67
N ARG A 270 -22.32 1.04 -10.81
CA ARG A 270 -21.69 2.34 -10.45
C ARG A 270 -21.04 2.29 -9.06
N PHE A 271 -21.68 1.57 -8.16
CA PHE A 271 -21.16 1.30 -6.83
C PHE A 271 -19.79 0.62 -6.85
N MET A 272 -19.64 -0.51 -7.55
CA MET A 272 -18.38 -1.24 -7.65
C MET A 272 -17.28 -0.43 -8.36
N ARG A 273 -17.62 0.28 -9.45
CA ARG A 273 -16.66 1.14 -10.18
C ARG A 273 -16.00 2.17 -9.26
N ARG A 274 -16.81 2.85 -8.44
CA ARG A 274 -16.31 3.79 -7.43
C ARG A 274 -15.37 3.11 -6.44
N ARG A 275 -15.65 1.87 -6.03
CA ARG A 275 -14.80 1.11 -5.11
C ARG A 275 -13.48 0.69 -5.74
N PHE A 276 -13.47 0.30 -7.01
CA PHE A 276 -12.23 0.06 -7.74
C PHE A 276 -11.39 1.33 -7.91
N GLY A 277 -12.02 2.47 -8.22
CA GLY A 277 -11.31 3.75 -8.26
C GLY A 277 -10.72 4.16 -6.91
N GLU A 278 -11.45 3.94 -5.80
CA GLU A 278 -10.93 4.16 -4.45
C GLU A 278 -9.79 3.19 -4.08
N LEU A 279 -9.86 1.95 -4.56
CA LEU A 279 -8.80 0.96 -4.39
C LEU A 279 -7.54 1.39 -5.15
N LEU A 280 -7.65 1.77 -6.43
CA LEU A 280 -6.54 2.25 -7.26
C LEU A 280 -5.79 3.42 -6.62
N ALA A 281 -6.48 4.32 -5.92
CA ALA A 281 -5.85 5.43 -5.18
C ALA A 281 -4.96 4.99 -4.02
N GLN A 282 -5.08 3.73 -3.59
CA GLN A 282 -4.31 3.11 -2.51
C GLN A 282 -3.27 2.10 -3.03
N ILE A 283 -3.09 2.01 -4.36
CA ILE A 283 -2.14 1.13 -5.01
C ILE A 283 -0.93 1.97 -5.42
N PRO A 284 0.14 2.03 -4.60
CA PRO A 284 1.38 2.63 -5.04
C PRO A 284 2.00 1.78 -6.16
N ILE A 285 2.51 2.44 -7.18
CA ILE A 285 3.39 1.89 -8.20
C ILE A 285 4.80 2.34 -7.84
N LEU A 286 5.73 1.39 -7.75
CA LEU A 286 7.13 1.70 -7.52
C LEU A 286 7.88 1.74 -8.85
N SER A 287 8.56 2.85 -9.11
CA SER A 287 9.42 3.03 -10.26
C SER A 287 10.87 2.93 -9.83
N ALA A 288 11.61 2.00 -10.45
CA ALA A 288 13.05 1.89 -10.22
C ALA A 288 13.78 3.15 -10.72
N PRO A 289 14.95 3.49 -10.14
CA PRO A 289 15.83 4.50 -10.69
C PRO A 289 16.11 4.24 -12.16
N SER A 290 16.06 5.28 -13.00
CA SER A 290 16.66 5.19 -14.33
C SER A 290 18.14 5.54 -14.23
N ASP A 291 19.01 4.75 -14.86
CA ASP A 291 20.45 5.04 -14.92
C ASP A 291 20.73 6.45 -15.47
N GLN A 292 19.85 6.98 -16.33
CA GLN A 292 19.97 8.32 -16.90
C GLN A 292 19.78 9.46 -15.88
N ASP A 293 19.10 9.20 -14.76
CA ASP A 293 18.88 10.24 -13.73
C ASP A 293 20.16 10.53 -12.92
N HIS A 294 21.18 9.67 -12.99
CA HIS A 294 22.42 9.83 -12.24
C HIS A 294 23.39 10.86 -12.86
N GLU A 295 23.28 11.15 -14.15
CA GLU A 295 24.29 11.94 -14.86
C GLU A 295 24.07 13.45 -14.78
N THR A 296 22.81 13.89 -14.64
CA THR A 296 22.45 15.32 -14.72
C THR A 296 22.46 16.05 -13.38
N LYS A 297 22.62 15.35 -12.24
CA LYS A 297 22.54 15.97 -10.91
C LYS A 297 23.72 15.56 -10.02
N ARG A 298 24.86 16.27 -10.17
CA ARG A 298 26.00 16.27 -9.21
C ARG A 298 25.67 16.89 -7.83
N THR A 299 24.41 16.79 -7.39
CA THR A 299 24.01 17.22 -6.04
C THR A 299 24.13 16.02 -5.11
N LYS A 300 24.56 16.28 -3.87
CA LYS A 300 24.96 15.30 -2.84
C LYS A 300 24.13 14.00 -2.91
N PRO A 301 24.77 12.81 -2.92
CA PRO A 301 24.06 11.53 -2.99
C PRO A 301 23.05 11.47 -1.86
N SER A 302 21.77 11.55 -2.20
CA SER A 302 20.70 11.27 -1.25
C SER A 302 20.87 9.82 -0.82
N ILE A 303 21.00 9.60 0.50
CA ILE A 303 21.08 8.27 1.13
C ILE A 303 19.88 7.39 0.71
N PHE A 304 18.79 8.02 0.25
CA PHE A 304 17.68 7.38 -0.43
C PHE A 304 17.89 7.48 -1.95
N THR A 305 18.54 6.48 -2.54
CA THR A 305 18.64 6.34 -4.00
C THR A 305 17.25 6.08 -4.61
N SER A 306 16.74 7.15 -5.26
CA SER A 306 15.90 7.31 -6.46
C SER A 306 14.75 6.33 -6.81
N TRP A 307 14.30 5.47 -5.90
CA TRP A 307 12.98 4.85 -6.09
C TRP A 307 11.91 5.94 -6.05
N ASN A 308 11.08 5.98 -7.08
CA ASN A 308 9.93 6.87 -7.14
C ASN A 308 8.65 6.07 -6.88
N ALA A 309 7.66 6.71 -6.25
CA ALA A 309 6.34 6.13 -6.06
C ALA A 309 5.29 7.00 -6.75
N SER A 310 4.38 6.36 -7.48
CA SER A 310 3.28 7.01 -8.17
C SER A 310 1.96 6.26 -7.91
N ILE A 311 0.85 6.85 -8.36
CA ILE A 311 -0.49 6.24 -8.34
C ILE A 311 -0.94 6.06 -9.79
N PRO A 312 -1.71 5.01 -10.11
CA PRO A 312 -2.35 4.87 -11.41
C PRO A 312 -3.13 6.13 -11.84
N LYS A 313 -3.03 6.52 -13.12
CA LYS A 313 -3.71 7.71 -13.68
C LYS A 313 -5.22 7.75 -13.44
N HIS A 314 -5.85 6.58 -13.30
CA HIS A 314 -7.30 6.43 -13.16
C HIS A 314 -7.77 6.29 -11.70
N ALA A 315 -6.88 6.52 -10.74
CA ALA A 315 -7.24 6.52 -9.34
C ALA A 315 -8.21 7.67 -9.03
N LEU A 316 -9.31 7.32 -8.34
CA LEU A 316 -10.18 8.33 -7.76
C LEU A 316 -9.51 8.82 -6.48
N LEU A 317 -8.70 9.87 -6.59
CA LEU A 317 -8.27 10.63 -5.43
C LEU A 317 -9.54 11.12 -4.74
N LYS A 318 -9.80 10.63 -3.53
CA LYS A 318 -10.88 11.18 -2.71
C LYS A 318 -10.58 12.66 -2.56
N ALA A 319 -11.40 13.51 -3.17
CA ALA A 319 -11.44 14.95 -2.89
C ALA A 319 -11.78 15.28 -1.41
N LYS A 320 -11.89 14.25 -0.54
CA LYS A 320 -12.05 14.44 0.90
C LYS A 320 -10.76 15.01 1.45
N GLY A 321 -10.76 16.30 1.74
CA GLY A 321 -10.84 16.78 3.13
C GLY A 321 -9.94 16.13 4.18
N PHE A 322 -8.85 15.48 3.79
CA PHE A 322 -7.63 15.63 4.56
C PHE A 322 -7.44 17.13 4.58
N GLY A 323 -7.51 17.73 5.76
CA GLY A 323 -7.03 19.08 5.95
C GLY A 323 -5.62 19.12 5.41
N ASN A 324 -5.50 19.46 4.13
CA ASN A 324 -4.45 20.32 3.68
C ASN A 324 -4.66 21.59 4.53
N ALA A 325 -4.11 21.56 5.74
CA ALA A 325 -3.11 22.57 6.00
C ALA A 325 -2.24 22.52 4.74
N ALA A 326 -2.48 23.47 3.83
CA ALA A 326 -1.45 23.87 2.90
C ALA A 326 -0.14 23.86 3.71
N PRO A 327 1.00 23.42 3.15
CA PRO A 327 2.27 23.67 3.83
C PRO A 327 2.18 25.12 4.26
N SER A 328 2.11 25.35 5.58
CA SER A 328 1.94 26.68 6.14
C SER A 328 3.06 27.43 5.45
N GLN A 329 2.69 28.36 4.56
CA GLN A 329 3.67 29.30 4.05
C GLN A 329 4.19 29.90 5.33
N MET A 330 5.40 29.49 5.68
CA MET A 330 6.12 29.94 6.84
C MET A 330 5.93 31.44 6.81
N SER A 331 5.25 31.99 7.83
CA SER A 331 4.89 33.41 7.82
C SER A 331 6.18 34.19 7.56
N GLN A 332 6.12 35.31 6.82
CA GLN A 332 7.34 36.13 6.65
C GLN A 332 7.98 36.48 8.01
N SER A 333 7.18 36.59 9.07
CA SER A 333 7.66 36.74 10.45
C SER A 333 8.48 35.56 10.99
N ASP A 334 8.25 34.31 10.55
CA ASP A 334 9.05 33.15 10.92
C ASP A 334 10.34 33.03 10.08
N GLN A 335 10.36 33.58 8.86
CA GLN A 335 11.60 33.72 8.06
C GLN A 335 12.54 34.77 8.67
N ASP A 336 12.00 35.86 9.22
CA ASP A 336 12.78 36.93 9.84
C ASP A 336 13.48 36.49 11.15
N TRP A 337 12.94 35.49 11.85
CA TRP A 337 13.56 34.96 13.07
C TRP A 337 14.83 34.14 12.79
N VAL A 338 14.87 33.44 11.66
CA VAL A 338 16.05 32.65 11.22
C VAL A 338 17.18 33.56 10.73
N LEU A 339 16.87 34.74 10.18
CA LEU A 339 17.88 35.71 9.77
C LEU A 339 18.42 36.56 10.93
N LYS A 340 17.60 36.86 11.96
CA LYS A 340 18.06 37.62 13.14
C LYS A 340 18.89 36.81 14.13
N SER A 341 18.73 35.48 14.17
CA SER A 341 19.50 34.61 15.08
C SER A 341 20.90 34.26 14.56
N GLY A 342 21.23 34.58 13.31
CA GLY A 342 22.56 34.38 12.72
C GLY A 342 23.59 35.49 12.98
N SER A 343 23.21 36.62 13.59
CA SER A 343 24.06 37.82 13.70
C SER A 343 24.73 38.04 15.07
N LEU A 344 24.55 37.14 16.04
CA LEU A 344 25.03 37.33 17.42
C LEU A 344 26.01 36.24 17.87
N ALA A 345 27.13 36.10 17.16
CA ALA A 345 28.32 35.39 17.66
C ALA A 345 29.60 35.76 16.88
N GLN A 346 29.97 37.03 16.87
CA GLN A 346 31.38 37.39 16.63
C GLN A 346 32.08 37.53 17.99
N HIS A 347 32.74 36.46 18.42
CA HIS A 347 33.69 36.52 19.53
C HIS A 347 34.97 37.23 19.06
N PRO A 348 35.48 38.23 19.80
CA PRO A 348 36.76 38.84 19.49
C PRO A 348 37.90 37.86 19.78
N LYS A 349 38.72 37.59 18.75
CA LYS A 349 39.98 36.86 18.89
C LYS A 349 40.94 37.65 19.78
N LYS A 350 41.21 37.15 20.99
CA LYS A 350 42.32 37.62 21.83
C LYS A 350 43.64 37.28 21.11
N LYS A 351 44.37 38.33 20.68
CA LYS A 351 45.79 38.25 20.35
C LYS A 351 46.55 37.97 21.65
N GLN A 352 47.27 36.85 21.70
CA GLN A 352 48.34 36.66 22.68
C GLN A 352 49.57 37.45 22.21
N ARG A 353 50.18 38.15 23.16
CA ARG A 353 51.48 38.81 23.05
C ARG A 353 52.52 37.95 23.74
#